data_AF-A0A822ZM50-F1
#
_entry.id   AF-A0A822ZM50-F1
#
_cell.length_a   1.000
_cell.length_b   1.000
_cell.length_c   1.000
_cell.angle_alpha   90.00
_cell.angle_beta   90.00
_cell.angle_gamma   90.00
#
_symmetry.space_group_name_H-M   'P 1'
#
loop_
_entity.id
_entity.type
_entity.pdbx_description
1 polymer ?
#
loop_
_entity_poly.entity_id
_entity_poly.type
_entity_poly.pdbx_seq_one_letter_code
_entity_poly.pdbx_strand_id
1 'polypeptide(L)' 'MAPNSFVLASWLSVSLVVNEGSTKLIRNFNILYGTSMACPHAVGVAALMKAVHPE' A
#
# COMPACT_ATOMS: atom_id res chain seq x y z
N MET A 1 -14.98 4.14 -5.77
CA MET A 1 -14.38 4.23 -4.42
C MET A 1 -13.54 2.99 -4.18
N ALA A 2 -12.42 3.09 -3.46
CA ALA A 2 -11.50 1.98 -3.23
C ALA A 2 -10.95 1.98 -1.77
N PRO A 3 -10.46 0.84 -1.25
CA PRO A 3 -9.95 0.74 0.12
C PRO A 3 -8.76 1.66 0.39
N ASN A 4 -8.77 2.36 1.53
CA ASN A 4 -7.78 3.39 1.84
C ASN A 4 -7.34 3.46 3.30
N SER A 5 -7.91 2.63 4.17
CA SER A 5 -7.68 2.65 5.61
C SER A 5 -7.12 1.30 6.03
N PHE A 6 -6.09 1.32 6.88
CA PHE A 6 -5.41 0.12 7.38
C PHE A 6 -4.95 -0.84 6.27
N VAL A 7 -4.39 -0.30 5.18
CA VAL A 7 -3.89 -1.09 4.06
C VAL A 7 -2.49 -1.62 4.41
N LEU A 8 -2.35 -2.94 4.47
CA LEU A 8 -1.05 -3.60 4.61
C LEU A 8 -0.37 -3.67 3.23
N ALA A 9 0.76 -2.98 3.08
CA ALA A 9 1.53 -2.95 1.84
C ALA A 9 3.01 -3.22 2.11
N SER A 10 3.75 -3.62 1.08
CA SER A 10 5.19 -3.82 1.19
C SER A 10 5.89 -2.51 1.56
N TRP A 11 6.99 -2.64 2.31
CA TRP A 11 7.77 -1.52 2.80
C TRP A 11 9.26 -1.82 2.73
N LEU A 12 10.07 -0.76 2.69
CA LEU A 12 11.51 -0.89 2.65
C LEU A 12 12.04 -1.47 3.97
N SER A 13 12.78 -2.58 3.90
CA SER A 13 13.43 -3.24 5.05
C SER A 13 14.61 -2.46 5.64
N VAL A 14 14.86 -1.23 5.15
CA VAL A 14 15.83 -0.28 5.70
C VAL A 14 15.13 0.90 6.39
N SER A 15 13.83 1.07 6.15
CA SER A 15 13.03 2.17 6.69
C SER A 15 12.27 1.74 7.94
N LEU A 16 12.14 2.67 8.89
CA LEU A 16 11.40 2.43 10.13
C LEU A 16 9.90 2.37 9.84
N VAL A 17 9.25 1.33 10.36
CA VAL A 17 7.80 1.11 10.29
C VAL A 17 7.12 1.66 11.54
N VAL A 18 7.73 1.41 12.70
CA VAL A 18 7.36 2.03 13.99
C VAL A 18 8.60 2.67 14.59
N ASN A 19 8.46 3.91 15.02
CA ASN A 19 9.47 4.64 15.77
C ASN A 19 8.80 5.19 17.03
N GLU A 20 8.70 4.34 18.05
CA GLU A 20 8.04 4.68 19.31
C GLU A 20 9.04 4.52 20.47
N GLY A 21 9.43 5.66 21.04
CA GLY A 21 10.45 5.73 22.10
C GLY A 21 11.78 5.09 21.67
N SER A 22 12.19 4.05 22.40
CA SER A 22 13.43 3.29 22.14
C SER A 22 13.25 2.14 21.14
N THR A 23 12.01 1.82 20.75
CA THR A 23 11.71 0.64 19.93
C THR A 23 11.61 1.05 18.47
N LYS A 24 12.63 0.65 17.69
CA LYS A 24 12.63 0.77 16.23
C LYS A 24 12.24 -0.56 15.62
N LEU A 25 11.07 -0.60 14.97
CA LEU A 25 10.63 -1.78 14.24
C LEU A 25 10.85 -1.58 12.75
N ILE A 26 11.64 -2.48 12.17
CA ILE A 26 11.85 -2.62 10.73
C ILE A 26 11.11 -3.88 10.30
N ARG A 27 10.23 -3.75 9.31
CA ARG A 27 9.42 -4.85 8.76
C ARG A 27 9.36 -4.72 7.25
N ASN A 28 9.13 -5.84 6.56
CA ASN A 28 8.94 -5.87 5.11
C ASN A 28 7.56 -5.34 4.67
N PHE A 29 6.68 -5.07 5.63
CA PHE A 29 5.33 -4.56 5.39
C PHE A 29 4.99 -3.48 6.41
N ASN A 30 4.10 -2.57 6.02
CA ASN A 30 3.58 -1.50 6.85
C ASN A 30 2.07 -1.34 6.65
N ILE A 31 1.35 -0.93 7.69
CA ILE A 31 -0.07 -0.62 7.65
C ILE A 31 -0.20 0.90 7.44
N LEU A 32 -0.77 1.31 6.32
CA LEU A 32 -0.87 2.71 5.92
C LEU A 32 -2.32 3.10 5.61
N TYR A 33 -2.56 4.41 5.49
CA TYR A 33 -3.85 4.97 5.13
C TYR A 33 -3.70 6.18 4.19
N GLY A 34 -4.81 6.58 3.54
CA GLY A 34 -4.89 7.78 2.71
C GLY A 34 -5.29 7.50 1.26
N THR A 35 -5.60 8.58 0.52
CA THR A 35 -6.00 8.48 -0.89
C THR A 35 -4.90 7.90 -1.79
N SER A 36 -3.63 8.08 -1.40
CA SER A 36 -2.47 7.43 -2.01
C SER A 36 -2.55 5.91 -1.96
N MET A 37 -3.19 5.33 -0.94
CA MET A 37 -3.42 3.89 -0.83
C MET A 37 -4.68 3.45 -1.58
N ALA A 38 -5.67 4.33 -1.77
CA ALA A 38 -6.84 4.05 -2.60
C ALA A 38 -6.51 3.98 -4.11
N CYS A 39 -5.60 4.85 -4.56
CA CYS A 39 -5.18 4.96 -5.96
C CYS A 39 -4.71 3.62 -6.57
N PRO A 40 -3.73 2.89 -6.00
CA PRO A 40 -3.25 1.63 -6.57
C PRO A 40 -4.33 0.54 -6.61
N HIS A 41 -5.32 0.54 -5.72
CA HIS A 41 -6.45 -0.38 -5.81
C HIS A 41 -7.32 -0.12 -7.04
N ALA A 42 -7.67 1.16 -7.29
CA ALA A 42 -8.45 1.53 -8.46
C ALA A 42 -7.68 1.27 -9.77
N VAL A 43 -6.39 1.64 -9.80
CA VAL A 43 -5.51 1.40 -10.94
C VAL A 43 -5.33 -0.09 -11.21
N GLY A 44 -5.21 -0.92 -10.17
CA GLY A 44 -5.12 -2.38 -10.32
C GLY A 44 -6.33 -2.97 -11.04
N VAL A 45 -7.55 -2.57 -10.65
CA VAL A 45 -8.77 -3.01 -11.34
C VAL A 45 -8.82 -2.50 -12.78
N ALA A 46 -8.48 -1.23 -13.01
CA ALA A 46 -8.44 -0.66 -14.36
C ALA A 46 -7.41 -1.37 -15.26
N ALA A 47 -6.25 -1.73 -14.72
CA ALA A 47 -5.22 -2.48 -15.43
C ALA A 47 -5.69 -3.89 -15.79
N LEU A 48 -6.39 -4.59 -14.88
CA LEU A 48 -7.00 -5.88 -15.19
C LEU A 48 -8.04 -5.77 -16.29
N MET A 49 -8.91 -4.75 -16.23
CA MET A 49 -9.89 -4.51 -17.29
C MET A 49 -9.22 -4.25 -18.64
N LYS A 50 -8.14 -3.43 -18.67
CA LYS A 50 -7.38 -3.19 -19.90
C LYS A 50 -6.63 -4.44 -20.40
N ALA A 51 -6.19 -5.32 -19.50
CA ALA A 51 -5.57 -6.59 -19.89
C ALA A 51 -6.57 -7.56 -20.53
N VAL A 52 -7.83 -7.54 -20.08
CA VAL A 52 -8.91 -8.37 -20.65
C VAL A 52 -9.51 -7.74 -21.92
N HIS A 53 -9.50 -6.41 -22.04
CA HIS A 53 -9.98 -5.63 -23.19
C HIS A 53 -8.86 -4.71 -23.72
N PRO A 54 -7.86 -5.26 -24.45
CA PRO A 54 -6.67 -4.53 -24.89
C PRO A 54 -6.92 -3.53 -26.02
N GLU A 55 -8.02 -3.65 -26.76
CA GLU A 55 -8.51 -2.66 -27.73
C GLU A 55 -8.78 -1.28 -27.12
#